data_AF-A3Y667-F1
#
_entry.id   AF-A3Y667-F1
#
_cell.length_a   1.000
_cell.length_b   1.000
_cell.length_c   1.000
_cell.angle_alpha   90.00
_cell.angle_beta   90.00
_cell.angle_gamma   90.00
#
_symmetry.space_group_name_H-M   'P 1'
#
loop_
_entity.id
_entity.type
_entity.pdbx_description
1 polymer ?
#
loop_
_entity_poly.entity_id
_entity_poly.type
_entity_poly.pdbx_seq_one_letter_code
_entity_poly.pdbx_strand_id
1 'polypeptide(L)'
;MKLIITLIIVLSTNLANAFSYTHSFTEAELQQQIEKVMPIVKQKYFLTMTLSNPQIDLIEGANEIGLKSNINVDAPGGMGGAGQAHIVGQLEYNQAEGAFYFKNARLVDLTLDGVSPELLPEIKKAAQSGLTRSLSKRPVYVLKDSDVKQKIAKSTLQSIMVKNQELEITFGIL
;
A
#
# COMPACT_ATOMS: atom_id res chain seq x y z
N MET A 1 -11.73 27.16 60.71
CA MET A 1 -11.06 27.25 59.39
C MET A 1 -10.44 25.89 59.02
N LYS A 2 -11.26 24.88 58.71
CA LYS A 2 -10.80 23.49 58.42
C LYS A 2 -11.36 22.92 57.11
N LEU A 3 -11.91 23.75 56.22
CA LEU A 3 -12.70 23.28 55.07
C LEU A 3 -12.26 23.85 53.70
N ILE A 4 -11.07 24.48 53.60
CA ILE A 4 -10.62 25.09 52.34
C ILE A 4 -9.47 24.31 51.66
N ILE A 5 -8.90 23.28 52.31
CA ILE A 5 -7.75 22.54 51.77
C ILE A 5 -8.14 21.33 50.91
N THR A 6 -9.41 20.92 50.89
CA THR A 6 -9.82 19.64 50.26
C THR A 6 -10.18 19.73 48.77
N LEU A 7 -10.20 20.91 48.14
CA LEU A 7 -10.76 21.09 46.78
C LEU A 7 -9.73 21.28 45.65
N ILE A 8 -8.43 21.02 45.87
CA ILE A 8 -7.38 21.21 44.83
C ILE A 8 -6.79 19.87 44.32
N ILE A 9 -7.42 18.73 44.62
CA ILE A 9 -6.85 17.39 44.26
C ILE A 9 -7.57 16.73 43.05
N VAL A 10 -8.58 17.34 42.43
CA VAL A 10 -9.37 16.71 41.35
C VAL A 10 -9.18 17.38 39.99
N LEU A 11 -7.93 17.61 39.57
CA LEU A 11 -7.61 18.08 38.21
C LEU A 11 -6.48 17.30 37.51
N SER A 12 -5.93 16.25 38.13
CA SER A 12 -4.85 15.44 37.55
C SER A 12 -5.31 14.04 37.11
N THR A 13 -6.43 13.93 36.41
CA THR A 13 -6.80 12.68 35.73
C THR A 13 -7.15 12.97 34.28
N ASN A 14 -6.12 12.93 33.42
CA ASN A 14 -6.13 12.34 32.07
C ASN A 14 -4.83 12.74 31.34
N LEU A 15 -3.70 12.20 31.80
CA LEU A 15 -2.55 12.00 30.92
C LEU A 15 -2.45 10.49 30.67
N ALA A 16 -3.49 9.92 30.06
CA ALA A 16 -3.33 8.67 29.33
C ALA A 16 -2.52 9.02 28.07
N ASN A 17 -1.21 9.17 28.22
CA ASN A 17 -0.31 9.17 27.08
C ASN A 17 -0.34 7.74 26.53
N ALA A 18 -1.29 7.46 25.64
CA ALA A 18 -1.20 6.30 24.78
C ALA A 18 0.10 6.49 23.99
N PHE A 19 1.14 5.74 24.36
CA PHE A 19 2.42 5.82 23.67
C PHE A 19 2.17 5.43 22.22
N SER A 20 2.47 6.31 21.27
CA SER A 20 2.37 6.00 19.85
C SER A 20 3.76 5.86 19.25
N TYR A 21 3.91 4.90 18.34
CA TYR A 21 5.10 4.74 17.53
C TYR A 21 4.72 5.03 16.08
N THR A 22 5.31 6.07 15.50
CA THR A 22 5.15 6.42 14.09
C THR A 22 6.41 6.05 13.34
N HIS A 23 6.24 5.31 12.25
CA HIS A 23 7.29 5.02 11.29
C HIS A 23 6.95 5.67 9.96
N SER A 24 7.86 6.49 9.46
CA SER A 24 7.75 7.13 8.15
C SER A 24 8.57 6.37 7.13
N PHE A 25 8.01 6.19 5.93
CA PHE A 25 8.73 5.75 4.75
C PHE A 25 8.73 6.87 3.72
N THR A 26 9.91 7.25 3.25
CA THR A 26 10.04 8.15 2.10
C THR A 26 9.67 7.42 0.80
N GLU A 27 9.27 8.19 -0.22
CA GLU A 27 9.04 7.64 -1.56
C GLU A 27 10.27 6.89 -2.09
N ALA A 28 11.48 7.42 -1.86
CA ALA A 28 12.73 6.80 -2.28
C ALA A 28 13.00 5.44 -1.60
N GLU A 29 12.67 5.30 -0.31
CA GLU A 29 12.79 4.02 0.39
C GLU A 29 11.80 3.00 -0.16
N LEU A 30 10.54 3.40 -0.38
CA LEU A 30 9.53 2.54 -1.00
C LEU A 30 9.93 2.12 -2.42
N GLN A 31 10.47 3.06 -3.19
CA GLN A 31 11.03 2.83 -4.52
C GLN A 31 12.13 1.76 -4.49
N GLN A 32 13.09 1.88 -3.58
CA GLN A 32 14.14 0.86 -3.42
C GLN A 32 13.59 -0.51 -2.99
N GLN A 33 12.52 -0.57 -2.21
CA GLN A 33 11.92 -1.86 -1.83
C GLN A 33 11.21 -2.53 -3.00
N ILE A 34 10.45 -1.77 -3.81
CA ILE A 34 9.74 -2.34 -4.97
C ILE A 34 10.72 -2.76 -6.08
N GLU A 35 11.83 -2.05 -6.25
CA GLU A 35 12.87 -2.41 -7.21
C GLU A 35 13.50 -3.77 -6.92
N LYS A 36 13.63 -4.16 -5.64
CA LYS A 36 14.19 -5.47 -5.24
C LYS A 36 13.34 -6.67 -5.65
N VAL A 37 12.06 -6.46 -5.93
CA VAL A 37 11.10 -7.52 -6.30
C VAL A 37 10.66 -7.45 -7.76
N MET A 38 11.13 -6.45 -8.50
CA MET A 38 10.92 -6.31 -9.95
C MET A 38 12.11 -6.90 -10.73
N PRO A 39 11.89 -7.37 -11.97
CA PRO A 39 10.61 -7.40 -12.69
C PRO A 39 9.65 -8.47 -12.17
N ILE A 40 8.36 -8.15 -12.15
CA ILE A 40 7.32 -9.12 -11.80
C ILE A 40 6.83 -9.80 -13.07
N VAL A 41 7.11 -11.09 -13.19
CA VAL A 41 6.61 -11.92 -14.30
C VAL A 41 5.42 -12.75 -13.82
N LYS A 42 4.31 -12.67 -14.56
CA LYS A 42 3.10 -13.47 -14.33
C LYS A 42 2.71 -14.19 -15.60
N GLN A 43 2.72 -15.51 -15.54
CA GLN A 43 2.23 -16.35 -16.61
C GLN A 43 0.86 -16.92 -16.24
N LYS A 44 -0.08 -16.88 -17.19
CA LYS A 44 -1.39 -17.51 -17.06
C LYS A 44 -1.83 -18.05 -18.40
N TYR A 45 -2.05 -19.37 -18.46
CA TYR A 45 -2.27 -20.09 -19.71
C TYR A 45 -1.11 -19.81 -20.69
N PHE A 46 -1.43 -19.28 -21.86
CA PHE A 46 -0.49 -18.90 -22.92
C PHE A 46 -0.05 -17.44 -22.86
N LEU A 47 -0.51 -16.66 -21.87
CA LEU A 47 -0.17 -15.25 -21.69
C LEU A 47 0.97 -15.09 -20.68
N THR A 48 1.96 -14.28 -21.03
CA THR A 48 3.02 -13.83 -20.11
C THR A 48 2.93 -12.32 -19.98
N MET A 49 2.83 -11.83 -18.74
CA MET A 49 2.84 -10.42 -18.41
C MET A 49 4.08 -10.11 -17.58
N THR A 50 4.82 -9.07 -17.96
CA THR A 50 5.99 -8.59 -17.26
C THR A 50 5.78 -7.13 -16.85
N LEU A 51 5.92 -6.85 -15.56
CA LEU A 51 5.99 -5.49 -15.01
C LEU A 51 7.44 -5.14 -14.71
N SER A 52 7.86 -3.94 -15.09
CA SER A 52 9.24 -3.47 -14.95
C SER A 52 9.30 -1.97 -14.73
N ASN A 53 10.48 -1.45 -14.33
CA ASN A 53 10.71 -0.02 -14.08
C ASN A 53 9.62 0.59 -13.20
N PRO A 54 9.42 0.08 -11.96
CA PRO A 54 8.43 0.63 -11.05
C PRO A 54 8.76 2.10 -10.75
N GLN A 55 7.75 2.92 -10.54
CA GLN A 55 7.85 4.28 -10.00
C GLN A 55 6.74 4.43 -8.97
N ILE A 56 7.11 4.68 -7.72
CA ILE A 56 6.16 4.95 -6.63
C ILE A 56 5.81 6.43 -6.62
N ASP A 57 4.54 6.74 -6.39
CA ASP A 57 4.09 8.08 -6.05
C ASP A 57 3.19 8.07 -4.81
N LEU A 58 3.47 8.98 -3.88
CA LEU A 58 2.70 9.16 -2.66
C LEU A 58 1.65 10.26 -2.82
N ILE A 59 0.37 9.90 -2.73
CA ILE A 59 -0.76 10.78 -3.03
C ILE A 59 -1.38 11.30 -1.72
N GLU A 60 -1.02 12.53 -1.36
CA GLU A 60 -1.55 13.25 -0.21
C GLU A 60 -3.06 13.52 -0.32
N GLY A 61 -3.73 13.66 0.82
CA GLY A 61 -5.17 13.91 0.91
C GLY A 61 -6.06 12.68 0.67
N ALA A 62 -5.64 11.76 -0.20
CA ALA A 62 -6.31 10.48 -0.41
C ALA A 62 -5.74 9.34 0.46
N ASN A 63 -4.54 9.55 1.04
CA ASN A 63 -3.75 8.52 1.72
C ASN A 63 -3.52 7.31 0.81
N GLU A 64 -3.22 7.57 -0.45
CA GLU A 64 -3.04 6.56 -1.48
C GLU A 64 -1.57 6.46 -1.91
N ILE A 65 -1.18 5.25 -2.29
CA ILE A 65 0.11 4.94 -2.90
C ILE A 65 -0.18 4.57 -4.34
N GLY A 66 0.55 5.18 -5.27
CA GLY A 66 0.56 4.82 -6.67
C GLY A 66 1.81 4.02 -7.05
N LEU A 67 1.63 3.17 -8.04
CA LEU A 67 2.67 2.39 -8.70
C LEU A 67 2.47 2.52 -10.20
N LYS A 68 3.37 3.26 -10.84
CA LYS A 68 3.53 3.30 -12.30
C LYS A 68 4.58 2.28 -12.70
N SER A 69 4.35 1.56 -13.78
CA SER A 69 5.29 0.55 -14.26
C SER A 69 5.11 0.29 -15.74
N ASN A 70 6.20 -0.02 -16.41
CA ASN A 70 6.15 -0.54 -17.77
C ASN A 70 5.55 -1.93 -17.76
N ILE A 71 4.60 -2.18 -18.66
CA ILE A 71 3.97 -3.48 -18.86
C ILE A 71 4.36 -4.02 -20.23
N ASN A 72 4.74 -5.29 -20.28
CA ASN A 72 4.83 -6.07 -21.52
C ASN A 72 3.91 -7.27 -21.41
N VAL A 73 3.15 -7.54 -22.48
CA VAL A 73 2.26 -8.70 -22.58
C VAL A 73 2.63 -9.48 -23.83
N ASP A 74 2.93 -10.75 -23.65
CA ASP A 74 3.28 -11.68 -24.72
C ASP A 74 2.26 -12.83 -24.79
N ALA A 75 1.80 -13.13 -26.00
CA ALA A 75 0.87 -14.21 -26.33
C ALA A 75 1.31 -14.95 -27.61
N PRO A 76 0.82 -16.17 -27.87
CA PRO A 76 1.17 -16.92 -29.07
C PRO A 76 0.76 -16.20 -30.34
N GLY A 77 1.47 -16.48 -31.44
CA GLY A 77 1.18 -15.89 -32.75
C GLY A 77 1.65 -14.43 -32.89
N GLY A 78 2.56 -13.97 -32.02
CA GLY A 78 3.07 -12.59 -32.04
C GLY A 78 2.06 -11.56 -31.51
N MET A 79 0.97 -12.03 -30.90
CA MET A 79 0.00 -11.17 -30.23
C MET A 79 0.61 -10.67 -28.91
N GLY A 80 0.41 -9.40 -28.60
CA GLY A 80 1.02 -8.79 -27.43
C GLY A 80 1.02 -7.29 -27.52
N GLY A 81 1.58 -6.64 -26.51
CA GLY A 81 1.70 -5.19 -26.47
C GLY A 81 2.57 -4.76 -25.30
N ALA A 82 3.26 -3.65 -25.50
CA ALA A 82 4.03 -2.97 -24.47
C ALA A 82 3.34 -1.64 -24.12
N GLY A 83 3.56 -1.13 -22.91
CA GLY A 83 3.05 0.18 -22.54
C GLY A 83 3.28 0.45 -21.07
N GLN A 84 2.36 1.20 -20.46
CA GLN A 84 2.46 1.60 -19.05
C GLN A 84 1.15 1.34 -18.32
N ALA A 85 1.26 0.93 -17.06
CA ALA A 85 0.14 0.80 -16.15
C ALA A 85 0.38 1.70 -14.93
N HIS A 86 -0.68 2.35 -14.46
CA HIS A 86 -0.69 3.13 -13.23
C HIS A 86 -1.79 2.61 -12.31
N ILE A 87 -1.37 2.06 -11.18
CA ILE A 87 -2.26 1.52 -10.15
C ILE A 87 -2.16 2.40 -8.91
N VAL A 88 -3.29 2.77 -8.33
CA VAL A 88 -3.35 3.47 -7.04
C VAL A 88 -4.19 2.68 -6.04
N GLY A 89 -3.94 2.87 -4.75
CA GLY A 89 -4.79 2.32 -3.69
C GLY A 89 -4.26 2.66 -2.31
N GLN A 90 -4.91 2.10 -1.29
CA GLN A 90 -4.63 2.40 0.10
C GLN A 90 -4.02 1.17 0.78
N LEU A 91 -3.22 1.39 1.81
CA LEU A 91 -2.78 0.31 2.69
C LEU A 91 -3.76 0.12 3.83
N GLU A 92 -4.00 -1.14 4.17
CA GLU A 92 -4.75 -1.55 5.34
C GLU A 92 -3.92 -2.56 6.13
N TYR A 93 -3.85 -2.37 7.45
CA TYR A 93 -3.14 -3.29 8.33
C TYR A 93 -4.08 -4.35 8.88
N ASN A 94 -3.74 -5.62 8.66
CA ASN A 94 -4.35 -6.75 9.35
C ASN A 94 -3.51 -7.09 10.58
N GLN A 95 -4.02 -6.75 11.76
CA GLN A 95 -3.33 -6.98 13.03
C GLN A 95 -3.14 -8.47 13.35
N ALA A 96 -4.11 -9.32 13.00
CA ALA A 96 -4.03 -10.76 13.28
C ALA A 96 -2.88 -11.44 12.51
N GLU A 97 -2.58 -10.93 11.32
CA GLU A 97 -1.52 -11.46 10.45
C GLU A 97 -0.22 -10.65 10.52
N GLY A 98 -0.23 -9.48 11.16
CA GLY A 98 0.91 -8.56 11.18
C GLY A 98 1.31 -8.11 9.77
N ALA A 99 0.33 -7.92 8.91
CA ALA A 99 0.53 -7.78 7.47
C ALA A 99 -0.26 -6.61 6.88
N PHE A 100 0.33 -5.94 5.90
CA PHE A 100 -0.30 -4.88 5.14
C PHE A 100 -0.88 -5.43 3.84
N TYR A 101 -2.10 -5.02 3.58
CA TYR A 101 -2.87 -5.35 2.40
C TYR A 101 -3.11 -4.09 1.57
N PHE A 102 -3.08 -4.25 0.26
CA PHE A 102 -3.43 -3.17 -0.66
C PHE A 102 -4.94 -3.22 -0.95
N LYS A 103 -5.66 -2.21 -0.49
CA LYS A 103 -7.12 -2.09 -0.61
C LYS A 103 -7.48 -1.01 -1.60
N ASN A 104 -8.73 -1.08 -2.09
CA ASN A 104 -9.29 -0.11 -3.01
C ASN A 104 -8.40 0.14 -4.24
N ALA A 105 -7.72 -0.92 -4.71
CA ALA A 105 -6.78 -0.85 -5.82
C ALA A 105 -7.52 -0.51 -7.12
N ARG A 106 -7.10 0.56 -7.80
CA ARG A 106 -7.68 1.05 -9.05
C ARG A 106 -6.59 1.23 -10.09
N LEU A 107 -6.86 0.72 -11.28
CA LEU A 107 -6.08 0.98 -12.48
C LEU A 107 -6.52 2.35 -13.02
N VAL A 108 -5.73 3.38 -12.72
CA VAL A 108 -6.02 4.77 -13.11
C VAL A 108 -5.66 4.99 -14.57
N ASP A 109 -4.56 4.38 -15.01
CA ASP A 109 -4.15 4.43 -16.40
C ASP A 109 -3.60 3.09 -16.88
N LEU A 110 -3.83 2.81 -18.16
CA LEU A 110 -3.24 1.71 -18.89
C LEU A 110 -3.13 2.11 -20.35
N THR A 111 -1.91 2.08 -20.85
CA THR A 111 -1.56 2.24 -22.25
C THR A 111 -0.96 0.94 -22.76
N LEU A 112 -1.31 0.57 -23.99
CA LEU A 112 -0.76 -0.60 -24.67
C LEU A 112 -0.61 -0.26 -26.16
N ASP A 113 0.64 -0.26 -26.62
CA ASP A 113 1.02 -0.09 -28.00
C ASP A 113 0.59 -1.33 -28.81
N GLY A 114 0.12 -1.10 -30.03
CA GLY A 114 -0.34 -2.17 -30.94
C GLY A 114 -1.72 -2.74 -30.63
N VAL A 115 -2.41 -2.23 -29.60
CA VAL A 115 -3.79 -2.61 -29.27
C VAL A 115 -4.78 -1.60 -29.88
N SER A 116 -5.80 -2.11 -30.57
CA SER A 116 -6.87 -1.25 -31.11
C SER A 116 -7.57 -0.47 -29.98
N PRO A 117 -7.84 0.84 -30.13
CA PRO A 117 -8.55 1.65 -29.15
C PRO A 117 -9.91 1.08 -28.72
N GLU A 118 -10.57 0.31 -29.60
CA GLU A 118 -11.85 -0.34 -29.35
C GLU A 118 -11.74 -1.48 -28.31
N LEU A 119 -10.59 -2.14 -28.23
CA LEU A 119 -10.35 -3.25 -27.29
C LEU A 119 -9.81 -2.78 -25.94
N LEU A 120 -9.23 -1.58 -25.89
CA LEU A 120 -8.60 -1.05 -24.68
C LEU A 120 -9.56 -0.96 -23.47
N PRO A 121 -10.84 -0.57 -23.60
CA PRO A 121 -11.79 -0.55 -22.47
C PRO A 121 -12.06 -1.94 -21.88
N GLU A 122 -12.25 -2.95 -22.72
CA GLU A 122 -12.44 -4.35 -22.31
C GLU A 122 -11.21 -4.87 -21.56
N ILE A 123 -10.01 -4.58 -22.07
CA ILE A 123 -8.73 -4.94 -21.45
C ILE A 123 -8.58 -4.24 -20.09
N LYS A 124 -8.84 -2.93 -20.01
CA LYS A 124 -8.81 -2.17 -18.74
C LYS A 124 -9.74 -2.79 -17.70
N LYS A 125 -10.96 -3.17 -18.08
CA LYS A 125 -11.94 -3.81 -17.19
C LYS A 125 -11.47 -5.18 -16.70
N ALA A 126 -10.90 -5.98 -17.59
CA ALA A 126 -10.34 -7.29 -17.24
C ALA A 126 -9.13 -7.14 -16.30
N ALA A 127 -8.21 -6.21 -16.59
CA ALA A 127 -7.05 -5.90 -15.78
C ALA A 127 -7.44 -5.41 -14.38
N GLN A 128 -8.40 -4.47 -14.28
CA GLN A 128 -8.97 -4.01 -13.02
C GLN A 128 -9.53 -5.17 -12.19
N SER A 129 -10.30 -6.06 -12.81
CA SER A 129 -10.89 -7.22 -12.12
C SER A 129 -9.80 -8.19 -11.61
N GLY A 130 -8.76 -8.40 -12.42
CA GLY A 130 -7.59 -9.20 -12.04
C GLY A 130 -6.81 -8.60 -10.87
N LEU A 131 -6.58 -7.29 -10.92
CA LEU A 131 -5.91 -6.50 -9.88
C LEU A 131 -6.63 -6.62 -8.55
N THR A 132 -7.94 -6.33 -8.52
CA THR A 132 -8.76 -6.40 -7.30
C THR A 132 -8.74 -7.81 -6.72
N ARG A 133 -8.83 -8.85 -7.55
CA ARG A 133 -8.78 -10.24 -7.09
C ARG A 133 -7.40 -10.64 -6.55
N SER A 134 -6.31 -10.14 -7.14
CA SER A 134 -4.96 -10.52 -6.72
C SER A 134 -4.51 -9.81 -5.45
N LEU A 135 -4.77 -8.50 -5.35
CA LEU A 135 -4.32 -7.69 -4.21
C LEU A 135 -5.19 -7.88 -2.97
N SER A 136 -6.46 -8.26 -3.13
CA SER A 136 -7.33 -8.57 -1.99
C SER A 136 -6.94 -9.84 -1.23
N LYS A 137 -6.11 -10.72 -1.83
CA LYS A 137 -5.81 -12.06 -1.28
C LYS A 137 -4.39 -12.22 -0.78
N ARG A 138 -3.50 -11.26 -1.03
CA ARG A 138 -2.08 -11.39 -0.71
C ARG A 138 -1.59 -10.12 -0.01
N PRO A 139 -0.89 -10.25 1.12
CA PRO A 139 -0.27 -9.09 1.74
C PRO A 139 0.83 -8.56 0.82
N VAL A 140 0.93 -7.24 0.74
CA VAL A 140 2.01 -6.56 0.01
C VAL A 140 3.26 -6.43 0.87
N TYR A 141 3.10 -6.46 2.19
CA TYR A 141 4.20 -6.48 3.13
C TYR A 141 3.80 -7.24 4.39
N VAL A 142 4.70 -8.07 4.91
CA VAL A 142 4.53 -8.75 6.19
C VAL A 142 5.69 -8.29 7.06
N LEU A 143 5.38 -7.82 8.26
CA LEU A 143 6.42 -7.44 9.22
C LEU A 143 7.30 -8.67 9.48
N LYS A 144 8.63 -8.53 9.42
CA LYS A 144 9.56 -9.63 9.72
C LYS A 144 9.85 -9.70 11.22
N ASP A 145 10.04 -10.91 11.75
CA ASP A 145 10.27 -11.20 13.18
C ASP A 145 11.70 -10.83 13.60
N SER A 146 11.87 -9.63 14.14
CA SER A 146 12.93 -9.30 15.11
C SER A 146 12.57 -7.97 15.76
N ASP A 147 12.47 -7.96 17.10
CA ASP A 147 12.18 -6.87 18.06
C ASP A 147 10.98 -5.93 17.81
N VAL A 148 10.79 -5.47 16.58
CA VAL A 148 9.69 -4.62 16.13
C VAL A 148 8.34 -5.34 16.25
N LYS A 149 8.27 -6.66 15.97
CA LYS A 149 7.02 -7.43 16.14
C LYS A 149 6.52 -7.46 17.57
N GLN A 150 7.37 -7.52 18.60
CA GLN A 150 6.83 -7.55 19.96
C GLN A 150 6.15 -6.23 20.35
N LYS A 151 6.69 -5.10 19.90
CA LYS A 151 6.11 -3.77 20.14
C LYS A 151 4.91 -3.48 19.25
N ILE A 152 4.94 -3.93 17.98
CA ILE A 152 3.89 -3.66 16.99
C ILE A 152 2.76 -4.70 17.00
N ALA A 153 3.03 -5.98 17.24
CA ALA A 153 1.99 -7.03 17.25
C ALA A 153 0.99 -6.88 18.42
N LYS A 154 1.40 -6.23 19.51
CA LYS A 154 0.49 -5.82 20.61
C LYS A 154 -0.15 -4.45 20.39
N SER A 155 0.33 -3.69 19.41
CA SER A 155 -0.16 -2.35 19.12
C SER A 155 -1.38 -2.41 18.20
N THR A 156 -2.29 -1.45 18.37
CA THR A 156 -3.38 -1.23 17.43
C THR A 156 -2.92 -0.23 16.39
N LEU A 157 -3.13 -0.51 15.10
CA LEU A 157 -2.90 0.52 14.07
C LEU A 157 -3.82 1.70 14.37
N GLN A 158 -3.24 2.89 14.53
CA GLN A 158 -4.01 4.12 14.73
C GLN A 158 -4.25 4.83 13.40
N SER A 159 -3.24 4.92 12.54
CA SER A 159 -3.38 5.59 11.25
C SER A 159 -2.35 5.14 10.22
N ILE A 160 -2.73 5.23 8.95
CA ILE A 160 -1.82 5.26 7.81
C ILE A 160 -2.14 6.53 7.04
N MET A 161 -1.14 7.40 6.85
CA MET A 161 -1.33 8.69 6.19
C MET A 161 -0.20 8.95 5.20
N VAL A 162 -0.55 9.67 4.14
CA VAL A 162 0.45 10.21 3.23
C VAL A 162 0.55 11.71 3.47
N LYS A 163 1.71 12.18 3.89
CA LYS A 163 1.96 13.57 4.24
C LYS A 163 3.43 13.92 4.05
N ASN A 164 3.71 15.12 3.56
CA ASN A 164 5.07 15.61 3.31
C ASN A 164 5.88 14.65 2.41
N GLN A 165 5.24 14.03 1.42
CA GLN A 165 5.86 13.00 0.56
C GLN A 165 6.40 11.76 1.33
N GLU A 166 5.84 11.50 2.51
CA GLU A 166 6.13 10.31 3.30
C GLU A 166 4.85 9.54 3.60
N LEU A 167 4.99 8.22 3.70
CA LEU A 167 3.98 7.32 4.22
C LEU A 167 4.21 7.15 5.72
N GLU A 168 3.37 7.78 6.54
CA GLU A 168 3.39 7.67 7.99
C GLU A 168 2.46 6.54 8.45
N ILE A 169 3.03 5.59 9.18
CA ILE A 169 2.29 4.49 9.82
C ILE A 169 2.40 4.64 11.32
N THR A 170 1.28 4.91 11.99
CA THR A 170 1.22 5.14 13.43
C THR A 170 0.55 3.97 14.14
N PHE A 171 1.24 3.47 15.14
CA PHE A 171 0.80 2.38 16.00
C PHE A 171 0.59 2.88 17.42
N GLY A 172 -0.57 2.58 18.01
CA GLY A 172 -0.84 2.84 19.41
C GLY A 172 -0.36 1.68 20.28
N ILE A 173 0.55 1.96 21.19
CA ILE A 173 1.07 1.00 22.17
C ILE A 173 0.09 0.97 23.34
N LEU A 174 -0.48 -0.21 23.57
CA LEU A 174 -1.31 -0.53 24.73
C LEU A 174 -0.44 -0.81 25.96
#